data_AF-A0A1V8V7Q0-F1
#
_entry.id   AF-A0A1V8V7Q0-F1
#
_cell.length_a   1.000
_cell.length_b   1.000
_cell.length_c   1.000
_cell.angle_alpha   90.00
_cell.angle_beta   90.00
_cell.angle_gamma   90.00
#
_symmetry.space_group_name_H-M   'P 1'
#
loop_
_entity.id
_entity.type
_entity.pdbx_description
1 polymer ?
#
loop_
_entity_poly.entity_id
_entity_poly.type
_entity_poly.pdbx_seq_one_letter_code
_entity_poly.pdbx_strand_id
1 'polypeptide(L)'
;MDPNDRSTWHTERTNMPSHNKFLASDFAPKAWKAICDLVGGEDRVAEYNKTWNDGLIVNLGTPEGHNKEIDPRELPGWHVDGDFFAHFLDSPEQGLLVIPLFTDIAEGGGGTYICPAAIPEMAAYLYDHPEGVSPRMTPRAQNPKWQPEQGLKFFNDLAGRMPRDGFVEAHGKMGDVYLLHPLMLHSASNNKLRNLRIITNPPVSLNEPMKFYREDGAYSAVEKKTIAALEGRDLKGWEITGSRDEVIPERLKRQHELKVAELKRLAELEKGGAGIDAQVKEVGITA
;
A
#
# COMPACT_ATOMS: atom_id res chain seq x y z
N MET A 1 -26.72 -0.02 0.69
CA MET A 1 -26.53 0.94 1.80
C MET A 1 -26.95 2.30 1.28
N ASP A 2 -27.72 3.07 2.05
CA ASP A 2 -28.08 4.45 1.69
C ASP A 2 -26.92 5.37 2.11
N PRO A 3 -26.33 6.17 1.20
CA PRO A 3 -25.23 7.08 1.53
C PRO A 3 -25.63 8.20 2.50
N ASN A 4 -26.92 8.49 2.65
CA ASN A 4 -27.44 9.54 3.53
C ASN A 4 -27.97 9.02 4.87
N ASP A 5 -28.07 7.69 5.04
CA ASP A 5 -28.50 7.07 6.29
C ASP A 5 -27.44 6.09 6.81
N ARG A 6 -26.66 6.58 7.79
CA ARG A 6 -25.59 5.84 8.46
C ARG A 6 -26.08 4.60 9.24
N SER A 7 -27.37 4.46 9.51
CA SER A 7 -27.93 3.28 10.17
C SER A 7 -27.95 2.06 9.24
N THR A 8 -27.92 2.30 7.92
CA THR A 8 -27.89 1.24 6.90
C THR A 8 -26.47 0.74 6.61
N TRP A 9 -25.44 1.36 7.18
CA TRP A 9 -24.04 1.03 6.94
C TRP A 9 -23.62 -0.16 7.82
N HIS A 10 -23.49 -1.34 7.21
CA HIS A 10 -23.24 -2.58 7.93
C HIS A 10 -21.82 -3.15 7.73
N THR A 11 -21.07 -2.63 6.75
CA THR A 11 -19.71 -3.11 6.44
C THR A 11 -18.73 -1.98 6.67
N GLU A 12 -17.85 -2.14 7.68
CA GLU A 12 -16.86 -1.13 8.05
C GLU A 12 -15.95 -0.76 6.88
N ARG A 13 -15.33 -1.76 6.26
CA ARG A 13 -14.32 -1.56 5.20
C ARG A 13 -14.58 -2.47 4.02
N THR A 14 -14.46 -1.92 2.82
CA THR A 14 -14.61 -2.68 1.57
C THR A 14 -13.49 -2.32 0.60
N ASN A 15 -12.77 -3.33 0.13
CA ASN A 15 -11.85 -3.21 -0.99
C ASN A 15 -12.64 -3.60 -2.25
N MET A 16 -13.02 -2.61 -3.06
CA MET A 16 -13.81 -2.82 -4.25
C MET A 16 -12.97 -3.46 -5.37
N PRO A 17 -13.56 -4.35 -6.20
CA PRO A 17 -12.88 -4.85 -7.39
C PRO A 17 -12.64 -3.70 -8.39
N SER A 18 -11.56 -3.82 -9.16
CA SER A 18 -11.27 -2.87 -10.24
C SER A 18 -11.86 -3.32 -11.58
N HIS A 19 -12.36 -2.34 -12.33
CA HIS A 19 -12.98 -2.46 -13.64
C HIS A 19 -12.21 -1.66 -14.69
N ASN A 20 -11.70 -0.48 -14.34
CA ASN A 20 -11.03 0.43 -15.25
C ASN A 20 -9.57 0.68 -14.84
N LYS A 21 -8.75 1.00 -15.85
CA LYS A 21 -7.36 1.44 -15.67
C LYS A 21 -7.16 2.78 -16.38
N PHE A 22 -6.37 3.64 -15.77
CA PHE A 22 -6.06 4.98 -16.25
C PHE A 22 -4.55 5.18 -16.17
N LEU A 23 -3.94 5.77 -17.19
CA LEU A 23 -2.55 6.21 -17.08
C LEU A 23 -2.44 7.26 -15.98
N ALA A 24 -1.52 7.06 -15.03
CA ALA A 24 -1.34 7.98 -13.91
C ALA A 24 -0.90 9.37 -14.39
N SER A 25 -0.10 9.43 -15.48
CA SER A 25 0.31 10.66 -16.16
C SER A 25 -0.87 11.48 -16.66
N ASP A 26 -1.94 10.83 -17.11
CA ASP A 26 -3.13 11.50 -17.65
C ASP A 26 -4.12 11.84 -16.54
N PHE A 27 -4.36 10.88 -15.64
CA PHE A 27 -5.36 11.00 -14.58
C PHE A 27 -4.91 11.95 -13.45
N ALA A 28 -3.64 11.88 -13.06
CA ALA A 28 -3.09 12.65 -11.94
C ALA A 28 -1.68 13.18 -12.27
N PRO A 29 -1.52 14.05 -13.30
CA PRO A 29 -0.21 14.47 -13.82
C PRO A 29 0.73 15.06 -12.77
N LYS A 30 0.18 15.80 -11.79
CA LYS A 30 0.98 16.37 -10.68
C LYS A 30 1.54 15.29 -9.75
N ALA A 31 0.71 14.29 -9.41
CA ALA A 31 1.14 13.18 -8.57
C ALA A 31 2.13 12.28 -9.32
N TRP A 32 1.89 12.03 -10.61
CA TRP A 32 2.82 11.29 -11.47
C TRP A 32 4.19 11.95 -11.53
N LYS A 33 4.24 13.26 -11.79
CA LYS A 33 5.51 14.00 -11.79
C LYS A 33 6.24 13.86 -10.44
N ALA A 34 5.53 14.00 -9.33
CA ALA A 34 6.14 13.86 -8.00
C ALA A 34 6.65 12.43 -7.73
N ILE A 35 5.95 11.40 -8.20
CA ILE A 35 6.41 10.00 -8.18
C ILE A 35 7.74 9.89 -8.93
N CYS A 36 7.79 10.36 -10.19
CA CYS A 36 9.00 10.31 -11.01
C CYS A 36 10.17 11.08 -10.37
N ASP A 37 9.93 12.28 -9.83
CA ASP A 37 10.94 13.08 -9.13
C ASP A 37 11.52 12.32 -7.91
N LEU A 38 10.67 11.64 -7.13
CA LEU A 38 11.08 10.91 -5.93
C LEU A 38 11.91 9.66 -6.23
N VAL A 39 11.52 8.89 -7.26
CA VAL A 39 12.22 7.64 -7.65
C VAL A 39 13.43 7.90 -8.55
N GLY A 40 13.61 9.14 -9.02
CA GLY A 40 14.78 9.57 -9.79
C GLY A 40 14.64 9.40 -11.29
N GLY A 41 13.42 9.48 -11.83
CA GLY A 41 13.15 9.44 -13.27
C GLY A 41 11.93 8.58 -13.62
N GLU A 42 11.21 8.96 -14.67
CA GLU A 42 10.09 8.17 -15.20
C GLU A 42 10.55 6.83 -15.80
N ASP A 43 11.75 6.82 -16.40
CA ASP A 43 12.42 5.64 -16.95
C ASP A 43 12.75 4.58 -15.90
N ARG A 44 12.76 4.94 -14.61
CA ARG A 44 12.92 3.99 -13.50
C ARG A 44 11.62 3.31 -13.09
N VAL A 45 10.46 3.83 -13.45
CA VAL A 45 9.17 3.24 -13.08
C VAL A 45 8.81 2.12 -14.03
N ALA A 46 8.41 0.98 -13.47
CA ALA A 46 8.00 -0.18 -14.23
C ALA A 46 6.74 0.08 -15.06
N GLU A 47 6.77 -0.33 -16.33
CA GLU A 47 5.68 -0.08 -17.29
C GLU A 47 4.33 -0.62 -16.79
N TYR A 48 4.33 -1.81 -16.18
CA TYR A 48 3.13 -2.45 -15.66
C TYR A 48 2.48 -1.72 -14.46
N ASN A 49 3.20 -0.78 -13.82
CA ASN A 49 2.73 0.03 -12.69
C ASN A 49 2.62 1.53 -13.01
N LYS A 50 2.50 1.90 -14.29
CA LYS A 50 2.18 3.28 -14.70
C LYS A 50 0.69 3.64 -14.66
N THR A 51 -0.18 2.66 -14.38
CA THR A 51 -1.64 2.85 -14.35
C THR A 51 -2.21 2.86 -12.94
N TRP A 52 -3.17 3.75 -12.68
CA TRP A 52 -4.08 3.65 -11.55
C TRP A 52 -5.36 2.93 -11.97
N ASN A 53 -6.14 2.46 -11.00
CA ASN A 53 -7.41 1.78 -11.25
C ASN A 53 -8.48 2.26 -10.28
N ASP A 54 -9.73 1.90 -10.57
CA ASP A 54 -10.92 2.22 -9.77
C ASP A 54 -11.21 1.20 -8.65
N GLY A 55 -10.20 0.43 -8.22
CA GLY A 55 -10.25 -0.38 -7.01
C GLY A 55 -10.23 0.51 -5.77
N LEU A 56 -11.41 1.00 -5.38
CA LEU A 56 -11.58 1.91 -4.25
C LEU A 56 -11.57 1.14 -2.90
N ILE A 57 -10.98 1.77 -1.89
CA ILE A 57 -10.96 1.30 -0.51
C ILE A 57 -11.87 2.22 0.30
N VAL A 58 -13.07 1.71 0.60
CA VAL A 58 -14.09 2.41 1.37
C VAL A 58 -13.94 2.06 2.85
N ASN A 59 -14.00 3.06 3.71
CA ASN A 59 -14.10 2.91 5.17
C ASN A 59 -15.26 3.78 5.70
N LEU A 60 -16.25 3.15 6.30
CA LEU A 60 -17.46 3.75 6.87
C LEU A 60 -17.41 3.86 8.40
N GLY A 61 -16.39 3.26 9.02
CA GLY A 61 -16.32 3.03 10.47
C GLY A 61 -17.41 2.08 10.97
N THR A 62 -17.43 1.86 12.28
CA THR A 62 -18.45 1.05 12.96
C THR A 62 -19.18 1.88 14.01
N PRO A 63 -20.45 1.56 14.33
CA PRO A 63 -21.13 2.15 15.48
C PRO A 63 -20.31 2.02 16.77
N GLU A 64 -19.64 0.88 16.97
CA GLU A 64 -18.82 0.61 18.13
C GLU A 64 -17.55 1.46 18.17
N GLY A 65 -16.96 1.81 17.02
CA GLY A 65 -15.76 2.64 16.91
C GLY A 65 -16.02 4.14 16.96
N HIS A 66 -17.29 4.58 16.88
CA HIS A 66 -17.66 5.99 16.86
C HIS A 66 -17.21 6.72 18.14
N ASN A 67 -16.56 7.87 17.97
CA ASN A 67 -15.97 8.69 19.04
C ASN A 67 -14.94 7.97 19.93
N LYS A 68 -14.41 6.81 19.51
CA LYS A 68 -13.34 6.11 20.23
C LYS A 68 -11.99 6.50 19.69
N GLU A 69 -11.16 7.04 20.57
CA GLU A 69 -9.73 7.17 20.32
C GLU A 69 -9.06 5.81 20.54
N ILE A 70 -8.21 5.40 19.62
CA ILE A 70 -7.37 4.20 19.76
C ILE A 70 -5.93 4.67 19.68
N ASP A 71 -5.11 4.23 20.63
CA ASP A 71 -3.68 4.50 20.55
C ASP A 71 -3.14 3.85 19.25
N PRO A 72 -2.43 4.59 18.37
CA PRO A 72 -1.93 4.02 17.12
C PRO A 72 -1.07 2.76 17.31
N ARG A 73 -0.39 2.63 18.45
CA ARG A 73 0.41 1.45 18.82
C ARG A 73 -0.43 0.19 19.01
N GLU A 74 -1.71 0.35 19.31
CA GLU A 74 -2.67 -0.73 19.54
C GLU A 74 -3.53 -1.03 18.30
N LEU A 75 -3.42 -0.23 17.24
CA LEU A 75 -4.11 -0.54 15.99
C LEU A 75 -3.66 -1.91 15.48
N PRO A 76 -4.59 -2.78 15.08
CA PRO A 76 -4.21 -4.03 14.41
C PRO A 76 -3.80 -3.73 12.97
N GLY A 77 -3.30 -4.73 12.26
CA GLY A 77 -3.18 -4.63 10.81
C GLY A 77 -1.98 -3.84 10.31
N TRP A 78 -0.99 -3.55 11.16
CA TRP A 78 0.25 -2.92 10.72
C TRP A 78 0.97 -3.80 9.71
N HIS A 79 1.50 -3.20 8.65
CA HIS A 79 2.30 -3.86 7.62
C HIS A 79 3.10 -2.85 6.80
N VAL A 80 4.01 -3.37 5.98
CA VAL A 80 4.49 -2.71 4.76
C VAL A 80 3.88 -3.47 3.56
N ASP A 81 3.69 -2.78 2.45
CA ASP A 81 3.12 -3.39 1.24
C ASP A 81 4.11 -4.37 0.59
N GLY A 82 3.58 -5.44 -0.02
CA GLY A 82 4.37 -6.44 -0.74
C GLY A 82 4.03 -7.88 -0.35
N ASP A 83 2.76 -8.26 -0.42
CA ASP A 83 2.37 -9.62 -0.02
C ASP A 83 2.63 -10.71 -1.07
N PHE A 84 3.25 -10.34 -2.20
CA PHE A 84 3.39 -11.16 -3.41
C PHE A 84 4.84 -11.45 -3.81
N PHE A 85 5.83 -11.13 -2.97
CA PHE A 85 7.25 -11.38 -3.24
C PHE A 85 8.03 -11.58 -1.94
N ALA A 86 9.21 -12.19 -2.05
CA ALA A 86 10.21 -12.22 -0.98
C ALA A 86 10.86 -10.83 -0.81
N HIS A 87 10.79 -10.26 0.38
CA HIS A 87 11.28 -8.90 0.66
C HIS A 87 12.79 -8.85 0.78
N PHE A 88 13.36 -7.80 0.18
CA PHE A 88 14.73 -7.37 0.34
C PHE A 88 14.77 -5.85 0.57
N LEU A 89 15.88 -5.35 1.11
CA LEU A 89 16.06 -3.90 1.31
C LEU A 89 15.92 -3.09 0.00
N ASP A 90 16.31 -3.70 -1.13
CA ASP A 90 16.34 -3.09 -2.46
C ASP A 90 15.19 -3.53 -3.39
N SER A 91 14.15 -4.19 -2.86
CA SER A 91 13.04 -4.74 -3.63
C SER A 91 12.44 -3.73 -4.63
N PRO A 92 12.55 -3.97 -5.96
CA PRO A 92 11.97 -3.10 -6.96
C PRO A 92 10.44 -3.23 -7.04
N GLU A 93 9.88 -4.33 -6.53
CA GLU A 93 8.45 -4.60 -6.60
C GLU A 93 7.62 -3.55 -5.84
N GLN A 94 8.23 -2.87 -4.86
CA GLN A 94 7.62 -1.77 -4.11
C GLN A 94 8.61 -0.59 -4.03
N GLY A 95 8.51 0.34 -4.97
CA GLY A 95 9.32 1.57 -5.02
C GLY A 95 8.71 2.74 -4.25
N LEU A 96 7.39 2.89 -4.29
CA LEU A 96 6.63 3.87 -3.51
C LEU A 96 5.24 3.30 -3.18
N LEU A 97 4.69 3.75 -2.05
CA LEU A 97 3.28 3.57 -1.71
C LEU A 97 2.54 4.89 -1.96
N VAL A 98 1.36 4.82 -2.58
CA VAL A 98 0.63 6.01 -3.04
C VAL A 98 -0.79 5.97 -2.50
N ILE A 99 -1.26 7.03 -1.84
CA ILE A 99 -2.63 7.10 -1.31
C ILE A 99 -3.32 8.38 -1.80
N PRO A 100 -4.05 8.31 -2.92
CA PRO A 100 -4.94 9.38 -3.38
C PRO A 100 -6.23 9.40 -2.56
N LEU A 101 -6.65 10.60 -2.13
CA LEU A 101 -7.88 10.81 -1.39
C LEU A 101 -9.06 11.12 -2.34
N PHE A 102 -10.10 10.29 -2.31
CA PHE A 102 -11.32 10.48 -3.11
C PHE A 102 -12.48 11.11 -2.31
N THR A 103 -12.25 11.38 -1.03
CA THR A 103 -13.11 12.13 -0.13
C THR A 103 -12.25 13.01 0.77
N ASP A 104 -12.83 14.07 1.31
CA ASP A 104 -12.22 14.74 2.46
C ASP A 104 -12.06 13.77 3.63
N ILE A 105 -10.90 13.77 4.25
CA ILE A 105 -10.60 13.00 5.47
C ILE A 105 -10.23 14.02 6.55
N ALA A 106 -11.13 14.22 7.51
CA ALA A 106 -10.82 14.99 8.70
C ALA A 106 -9.93 14.17 9.66
N GLU A 107 -9.34 14.83 10.66
CA GLU A 107 -8.66 14.14 11.76
C GLU A 107 -9.64 13.16 12.47
N GLY A 108 -9.21 11.91 12.65
CA GLY A 108 -10.04 10.80 13.11
C GLY A 108 -11.08 10.31 12.08
N GLY A 109 -11.06 10.85 10.86
CA GLY A 109 -11.97 10.50 9.77
C GLY A 109 -11.66 9.16 9.10
N GLY A 110 -10.76 8.36 9.67
CA GLY A 110 -10.42 7.05 9.13
C GLY A 110 -9.25 7.08 8.14
N GLY A 111 -8.39 8.10 8.21
CA GLY A 111 -7.18 8.22 7.40
C GLY A 111 -6.20 7.09 7.70
N THR A 112 -5.37 6.69 6.74
CA THR A 112 -4.35 5.65 6.97
C THR A 112 -3.37 6.15 8.03
N TYR A 113 -3.14 5.37 9.09
CA TYR A 113 -2.05 5.68 10.02
C TYR A 113 -0.73 5.21 9.42
N ILE A 114 0.28 6.07 9.51
CA ILE A 114 1.64 5.80 9.05
C ILE A 114 2.61 5.98 10.22
N CYS A 115 3.72 5.25 10.21
CA CYS A 115 4.76 5.35 11.22
C CYS A 115 6.14 5.63 10.57
N PRO A 116 6.46 6.89 10.28
CA PRO A 116 7.77 7.27 9.74
C PRO A 116 8.93 6.86 10.65
N ALA A 117 8.69 6.82 11.97
CA ALA A 117 9.67 6.40 12.97
C ALA A 117 10.09 4.92 12.83
N ALA A 118 9.28 4.08 12.19
CA ALA A 118 9.60 2.66 11.97
C ALA A 118 10.51 2.40 10.76
N ILE A 119 10.76 3.40 9.89
CA ILE A 119 11.59 3.22 8.69
C ILE A 119 13.00 2.72 9.01
N PRO A 120 13.75 3.30 9.99
CA PRO A 120 15.07 2.80 10.36
C PRO A 120 15.07 1.36 10.85
N GLU A 121 14.08 0.96 11.65
CA GLU A 121 13.95 -0.42 12.13
C GLU A 121 13.66 -1.41 10.99
N MET A 122 12.77 -1.04 10.07
CA MET A 122 12.49 -1.85 8.88
C MET A 122 13.72 -1.96 7.96
N ALA A 123 14.42 -0.85 7.71
CA ALA A 123 15.61 -0.83 6.88
C ALA A 123 16.73 -1.68 7.49
N ALA A 124 17.00 -1.51 8.80
CA ALA A 124 17.99 -2.31 9.52
C ALA A 124 17.65 -3.80 9.46
N TYR A 125 16.38 -4.15 9.68
CA TYR A 125 15.93 -5.54 9.60
C TYR A 125 16.20 -6.15 8.22
N LEU A 126 15.85 -5.47 7.13
CA LEU A 126 16.10 -5.98 5.77
C LEU A 126 17.58 -5.96 5.38
N TYR A 127 18.35 -4.98 5.87
CA TYR A 127 19.80 -4.93 5.67
C TYR A 127 20.49 -6.14 6.31
N ASP A 128 20.05 -6.53 7.52
CA ASP A 128 20.60 -7.66 8.29
C ASP A 128 20.11 -9.04 7.77
N HIS A 129 19.19 -9.08 6.80
CA HIS A 129 18.68 -10.31 6.16
C HIS A 129 18.83 -10.25 4.63
N PRO A 130 20.07 -10.21 4.10
CA PRO A 130 20.30 -10.14 2.65
C PRO A 130 19.81 -11.39 1.90
N GLU A 131 19.57 -12.51 2.59
CA GLU A 131 18.97 -13.71 2.02
C GLU A 131 17.48 -13.53 1.70
N GLY A 132 16.84 -12.50 2.25
CA GLY A 132 15.44 -12.17 2.05
C GLY A 132 14.52 -12.75 3.12
N VAL A 133 13.36 -12.11 3.26
CA VAL A 133 12.33 -12.47 4.25
C VAL A 133 10.96 -12.62 3.58
N SER A 134 10.07 -13.39 4.21
CA SER A 134 8.71 -13.58 3.70
C SER A 134 7.90 -12.27 3.77
N PRO A 135 6.72 -12.19 3.14
CA PRO A 135 5.76 -11.11 3.38
C PRO A 135 5.35 -10.86 4.85
N ARG A 136 5.66 -11.81 5.75
CA ARG A 136 5.44 -11.68 7.21
C ARG A 136 6.72 -11.36 7.98
N MET A 137 7.80 -11.04 7.26
CA MET A 137 9.11 -10.75 7.82
C MET A 137 9.71 -11.96 8.55
N THR A 138 9.48 -13.16 8.02
CA THR A 138 10.13 -14.39 8.51
C THR A 138 11.38 -14.65 7.67
N PRO A 139 12.57 -14.79 8.29
CA PRO A 139 13.81 -15.06 7.56
C PRO A 139 13.73 -16.30 6.68
N ARG A 140 14.37 -16.26 5.51
CA ARG A 140 14.39 -17.41 4.56
C ARG A 140 14.85 -18.70 5.23
N ALA A 141 15.82 -18.65 6.14
CA ALA A 141 16.29 -19.83 6.87
C ALA A 141 15.16 -20.56 7.65
N GLN A 142 14.14 -19.83 8.08
CA GLN A 142 12.98 -20.36 8.82
C GLN A 142 11.82 -20.73 7.89
N ASN A 143 11.65 -20.02 6.76
CA ASN A 143 10.62 -20.30 5.77
C ASN A 143 11.21 -20.39 4.34
N PRO A 144 12.03 -21.42 4.01
CA PRO A 144 12.80 -21.47 2.77
C PRO A 144 11.96 -21.70 1.51
N LYS A 145 10.66 -22.03 1.68
CA LYS A 145 9.71 -22.30 0.60
C LYS A 145 8.55 -21.31 0.58
N TRP A 146 8.62 -20.23 1.36
CA TRP A 146 7.58 -19.21 1.44
C TRP A 146 6.18 -19.79 1.68
N GLN A 147 6.11 -20.77 2.59
CA GLN A 147 4.84 -21.33 3.02
C GLN A 147 3.94 -20.22 3.57
N PRO A 148 2.62 -20.27 3.33
CA PRO A 148 1.70 -19.24 3.81
C PRO A 148 1.79 -19.04 5.33
N GLU A 149 1.89 -17.78 5.74
CA GLU A 149 1.99 -17.37 7.14
C GLU A 149 0.82 -16.47 7.53
N GLN A 150 0.28 -16.73 8.72
CA GLN A 150 -0.89 -16.05 9.24
C GLN A 150 -0.52 -14.96 10.25
N GLY A 151 -1.33 -13.90 10.30
CA GLY A 151 -1.14 -12.79 11.22
C GLY A 151 -0.08 -11.79 10.76
N LEU A 152 0.16 -10.79 11.61
CA LEU A 152 1.03 -9.62 11.34
C LEU A 152 1.90 -9.31 12.56
N LYS A 153 2.32 -10.35 13.30
CA LYS A 153 2.95 -10.20 14.62
C LYS A 153 4.19 -9.30 14.57
N PHE A 154 5.10 -9.54 13.62
CA PHE A 154 6.31 -8.74 13.47
C PHE A 154 5.99 -7.24 13.37
N PHE A 155 5.06 -6.88 12.49
CA PHE A 155 4.67 -5.49 12.24
C PHE A 155 3.93 -4.85 13.42
N ASN A 156 2.98 -5.58 14.03
CA ASN A 156 2.25 -5.08 15.19
C ASN A 156 3.19 -4.91 16.41
N ASP A 157 4.12 -5.83 16.63
CA ASP A 157 5.12 -5.71 17.68
C ASP A 157 6.07 -4.54 17.42
N LEU A 158 6.41 -4.26 16.15
CA LEU A 158 7.20 -3.10 15.77
C LEU A 158 6.44 -1.81 16.08
N ALA A 159 5.20 -1.68 15.62
CA ALA A 159 4.36 -0.54 15.94
C ALA A 159 4.20 -0.36 17.46
N GLY A 160 3.96 -1.44 18.22
CA GLY A 160 3.81 -1.40 19.68
C GLY A 160 5.01 -0.82 20.44
N ARG A 161 6.21 -0.86 19.85
CA ARG A 161 7.45 -0.33 20.43
C ARG A 161 7.79 1.09 19.98
N MET A 162 7.14 1.61 18.94
CA MET A 162 7.40 2.97 18.45
C MET A 162 6.86 4.02 19.43
N PRO A 163 7.51 5.21 19.51
CA PRO A 163 7.01 6.27 20.35
C PRO A 163 5.69 6.81 19.80
N ARG A 164 4.80 7.30 20.69
CA ARG A 164 3.44 7.70 20.31
C ARG A 164 3.39 8.85 19.30
N ASP A 165 4.37 9.76 19.35
CA ASP A 165 4.55 10.87 18.41
C ASP A 165 5.23 10.44 17.09
N GLY A 166 5.64 9.17 16.97
CA GLY A 166 6.14 8.58 15.73
C GLY A 166 5.04 8.19 14.72
N PHE A 167 3.77 8.43 15.06
CA PHE A 167 2.61 8.07 14.26
C PHE A 167 1.89 9.31 13.72
N VAL A 168 1.42 9.22 12.48
CA VAL A 168 0.69 10.30 11.81
C VAL A 168 -0.53 9.71 11.10
N GLU A 169 -1.69 10.34 11.21
CA GLU A 169 -2.86 10.01 10.40
C GLU A 169 -2.81 10.76 9.06
N ALA A 170 -2.96 10.03 7.95
CA ALA A 170 -3.03 10.58 6.61
C ALA A 170 -4.43 11.17 6.33
N HIS A 171 -4.68 12.37 6.87
CA HIS A 171 -5.89 13.16 6.71
C HIS A 171 -5.69 14.38 5.79
N GLY A 172 -6.69 14.76 5.02
CA GLY A 172 -6.54 15.80 3.99
C GLY A 172 -7.82 16.07 3.20
N LYS A 173 -7.68 16.77 2.08
CA LYS A 173 -8.78 17.10 1.17
C LYS A 173 -8.86 16.11 0.02
N MET A 174 -10.06 15.96 -0.54
CA MET A 174 -10.23 15.23 -1.80
C MET A 174 -9.27 15.78 -2.86
N GLY A 175 -8.54 14.89 -3.52
CA GLY A 175 -7.50 15.22 -4.51
C GLY A 175 -6.09 15.31 -3.94
N ASP A 176 -5.91 15.34 -2.62
CA ASP A 176 -4.59 15.18 -2.02
C ASP A 176 -4.05 13.76 -2.27
N VAL A 177 -2.72 13.65 -2.38
CA VAL A 177 -2.03 12.37 -2.61
C VAL A 177 -0.86 12.25 -1.65
N TYR A 178 -0.85 11.19 -0.85
CA TYR A 178 0.32 10.81 -0.06
C TYR A 178 1.25 9.94 -0.90
N LEU A 179 2.53 10.30 -0.92
CA LEU A 179 3.60 9.48 -1.48
C LEU A 179 4.49 9.04 -0.32
N LEU A 180 4.50 7.75 -0.04
CA LEU A 180 5.16 7.19 1.13
C LEU A 180 6.34 6.30 0.71
N HIS A 181 7.36 6.30 1.57
CA HIS A 181 8.51 5.42 1.44
C HIS A 181 8.06 3.94 1.41
N PRO A 182 8.71 3.05 0.64
CA PRO A 182 8.28 1.65 0.53
C PRO A 182 8.35 0.89 1.85
N LEU A 183 9.26 1.29 2.75
CA LEU A 183 9.37 0.76 4.12
C LEU A 183 8.45 1.46 5.14
N MET A 184 7.47 2.25 4.70
CA MET A 184 6.55 2.93 5.59
C MET A 184 5.59 1.93 6.22
N LEU A 185 5.81 1.65 7.51
CA LEU A 185 4.87 0.88 8.31
C LEU A 185 3.54 1.65 8.39
N HIS A 186 2.43 1.01 8.02
CA HIS A 186 1.13 1.64 7.95
C HIS A 186 -0.01 0.69 8.34
N SER A 187 -1.15 1.26 8.74
CA SER A 187 -2.36 0.51 9.05
C SER A 187 -3.63 1.31 8.75
N ALA A 188 -4.73 0.60 8.52
CA ALA A 188 -6.05 1.21 8.56
C ALA A 188 -6.38 1.67 9.98
N SER A 189 -6.96 2.85 10.09
CA SER A 189 -7.36 3.44 11.37
C SER A 189 -8.81 3.14 11.73
N ASN A 190 -9.15 3.38 12.99
CA ASN A 190 -10.54 3.52 13.41
C ASN A 190 -11.11 4.84 12.85
N ASN A 191 -12.14 4.74 12.01
CA ASN A 191 -12.89 5.91 11.54
C ASN A 191 -13.87 6.36 12.64
N LYS A 192 -13.33 7.10 13.63
CA LYS A 192 -14.07 7.53 14.82
C LYS A 192 -15.18 8.52 14.50
N LEU A 193 -15.15 9.18 13.34
CA LEU A 193 -16.20 10.11 12.89
C LEU A 193 -17.34 9.43 12.13
N ARG A 194 -17.12 8.20 11.65
CA ARG A 194 -18.04 7.50 10.74
C ARG A 194 -18.47 8.37 9.56
N ASN A 195 -17.52 9.10 9.00
CA ASN A 195 -17.71 9.79 7.72
C ASN A 195 -17.29 8.84 6.60
N LEU A 196 -17.91 8.98 5.42
CA LEU A 196 -17.49 8.20 4.25
C LEU A 196 -16.03 8.54 3.91
N ARG A 197 -15.14 7.55 4.00
CA ARG A 197 -13.75 7.65 3.55
C ARG A 197 -13.53 6.78 2.34
N ILE A 198 -13.05 7.37 1.25
CA ILE A 198 -12.69 6.66 0.01
C ILE A 198 -11.26 7.04 -0.37
N ILE A 199 -10.43 6.03 -0.59
CA ILE A 199 -9.07 6.15 -1.11
C ILE A 199 -8.82 5.06 -2.15
N THR A 200 -7.66 5.10 -2.79
CA THR A 200 -7.07 3.94 -3.46
C THR A 200 -5.61 3.80 -3.00
N ASN A 201 -4.98 2.66 -3.30
CA ASN A 201 -3.56 2.42 -3.03
C ASN A 201 -2.86 1.83 -4.27
N PRO A 202 -2.61 2.63 -5.32
CA PRO A 202 -1.92 2.17 -6.51
C PRO A 202 -0.44 1.90 -6.19
N PRO A 203 0.09 0.72 -6.55
CA PRO A 203 1.50 0.43 -6.34
C PRO A 203 2.38 1.19 -7.34
N VAL A 204 3.61 1.47 -6.95
CA VAL A 204 4.68 1.93 -7.86
C VAL A 204 5.82 0.93 -7.74
N SER A 205 6.14 0.25 -8.83
CA SER A 205 7.30 -0.66 -8.92
C SER A 205 8.38 -0.04 -9.80
N LEU A 206 9.62 -0.47 -9.62
CA LEU A 206 10.78 0.00 -10.37
C LEU A 206 11.20 -1.05 -11.39
N ASN A 207 11.84 -0.62 -12.48
CA ASN A 207 12.42 -1.52 -13.48
C ASN A 207 13.61 -2.31 -12.93
N GLU A 208 14.36 -1.71 -12.00
CA GLU A 208 15.58 -2.28 -11.44
C GLU A 208 15.61 -2.06 -9.93
N PRO A 209 16.27 -2.95 -9.15
CA PRO A 209 16.47 -2.76 -7.72
C PRO A 209 17.08 -1.40 -7.36
N MET A 210 16.72 -0.89 -6.19
CA MET A 210 17.35 0.31 -5.65
C MET A 210 18.84 0.07 -5.36
N LYS A 211 19.68 1.09 -5.53
CA LYS A 211 21.10 1.00 -5.14
C LYS A 211 21.39 1.99 -4.03
N PHE A 212 21.99 1.49 -2.95
CA PHE A 212 22.32 2.28 -1.76
C PHE A 212 23.80 2.65 -1.68
N TYR A 213 24.59 2.25 -2.68
CA TYR A 213 25.96 2.72 -2.90
C TYR A 213 26.20 2.99 -4.40
N ARG A 214 26.71 4.19 -4.70
CA ARG A 214 27.19 4.66 -6.01
C ARG A 214 28.36 5.61 -5.78
N GLU A 215 29.41 5.51 -6.60
CA GLU A 215 30.59 6.39 -6.48
C GLU A 215 30.25 7.86 -6.81
N ASP A 216 29.30 8.10 -7.72
CA ASP A 216 28.86 9.43 -8.15
C ASP A 216 27.86 10.10 -7.20
N GLY A 217 27.34 9.36 -6.20
CA GLY A 217 26.33 9.85 -5.26
C GLY A 217 24.96 10.13 -5.89
N ALA A 218 24.69 9.68 -7.12
CA ALA A 218 23.45 9.94 -7.86
C ALA A 218 22.29 9.07 -7.36
N TYR A 219 21.83 9.32 -6.13
CA TYR A 219 20.72 8.63 -5.49
C TYR A 219 19.39 9.39 -5.69
N SER A 220 18.31 8.64 -5.91
CA SER A 220 16.93 9.13 -5.81
C SER A 220 16.59 9.58 -4.38
N ALA A 221 15.48 10.30 -4.20
CA ALA A 221 15.04 10.73 -2.87
C ALA A 221 14.68 9.52 -1.98
N VAL A 222 14.09 8.48 -2.56
CA VAL A 222 13.79 7.21 -1.87
C VAL A 222 15.08 6.54 -1.40
N GLU A 223 16.06 6.37 -2.29
CA GLU A 223 17.35 5.78 -1.93
C GLU A 223 18.07 6.60 -0.84
N LYS A 224 18.06 7.94 -0.93
CA LYS A 224 18.63 8.81 0.11
C LYS A 224 17.98 8.61 1.47
N LYS A 225 16.65 8.41 1.51
CA LYS A 225 15.93 8.17 2.76
C LYS A 225 16.33 6.81 3.37
N THR A 226 16.46 5.76 2.58
CA THR A 226 16.95 4.46 3.05
C THR A 226 18.41 4.53 3.54
N ILE A 227 19.30 5.20 2.79
CA ILE A 227 20.71 5.40 3.19
C ILE A 227 20.78 6.13 4.54
N ALA A 228 20.02 7.22 4.70
CA ALA A 228 19.97 7.96 5.96
C ALA A 228 19.39 7.12 7.11
N ALA A 229 18.45 6.21 6.83
CA ALA A 229 17.87 5.31 7.83
C ALA A 229 18.85 4.21 8.28
N LEU A 230 19.90 3.95 7.51
CA LEU A 230 20.96 2.97 7.78
C LEU A 230 22.28 3.64 8.20
N GLU A 231 22.23 4.85 8.74
CA GLU A 231 23.41 5.60 9.17
C GLU A 231 24.36 4.72 10.03
N GLY A 232 25.64 4.70 9.66
CA GLY A 232 26.68 3.90 10.31
C GLY A 232 26.79 2.44 9.84
N ARG A 233 25.90 1.96 8.96
CA ARG A 233 26.07 0.67 8.25
C ARG A 233 26.95 0.84 7.01
N ASP A 234 27.68 -0.22 6.64
CA ASP A 234 28.46 -0.23 5.41
C ASP A 234 27.59 -0.70 4.23
N LEU A 235 27.21 0.24 3.37
CA LEU A 235 26.41 -0.05 2.19
C LEU A 235 27.28 -0.42 0.98
N LYS A 236 28.61 -0.25 1.07
CA LYS A 236 29.51 -0.56 -0.03
C LYS A 236 29.67 -2.07 -0.15
N GLY A 237 29.24 -2.61 -1.27
CA GLY A 237 29.26 -4.07 -1.51
C GLY A 237 28.15 -4.83 -0.79
N TRP A 238 27.18 -4.13 -0.18
CA TRP A 238 25.96 -4.77 0.26
C TRP A 238 25.15 -5.22 -0.97
N GLU A 239 24.74 -6.48 -0.98
CA GLU A 239 23.90 -7.09 -2.01
C GLU A 239 23.03 -8.20 -1.40
N ILE A 240 21.95 -8.53 -2.09
CA ILE A 240 21.13 -9.69 -1.71
C ILE A 240 21.94 -10.98 -1.92
N THR A 241 21.69 -11.99 -1.09
CA THR A 241 22.32 -13.32 -1.19
C THR A 241 21.31 -14.42 -1.54
N GLY A 242 20.02 -14.11 -1.53
CA GLY A 242 18.93 -15.01 -1.90
C GLY A 242 18.31 -14.70 -3.26
N SER A 243 17.41 -15.57 -3.74
CA SER A 243 16.65 -15.37 -4.98
C SER A 243 15.45 -14.46 -4.79
N ARG A 244 15.15 -13.61 -5.78
CA ARG A 244 13.88 -12.88 -5.84
C ARG A 244 12.77 -13.84 -6.24
N ASP A 245 12.00 -14.28 -5.25
CA ASP A 245 10.93 -15.24 -5.46
C ASP A 245 9.58 -14.54 -5.41
N GLU A 246 8.70 -14.88 -6.35
CA GLU A 246 7.29 -14.52 -6.28
C GLU A 246 6.58 -15.36 -5.20
N VAL A 247 5.63 -14.73 -4.51
CA VAL A 247 4.74 -15.37 -3.54
C VAL A 247 3.32 -15.17 -4.04
N ILE A 248 2.51 -16.22 -4.06
CA ILE A 248 1.11 -16.09 -4.48
C ILE A 248 0.26 -15.76 -3.24
N PRO A 249 -0.30 -14.53 -3.12
CA PRO A 249 -1.09 -14.18 -1.95
C PRO A 249 -2.44 -14.90 -1.93
N GLU A 250 -2.89 -15.33 -0.75
CA GLU A 250 -4.24 -15.90 -0.56
C GLU A 250 -5.35 -14.92 -0.99
N ARG A 251 -5.10 -13.60 -0.89
CA ARG A 251 -6.08 -12.57 -1.26
C ARG A 251 -6.47 -12.59 -2.73
N LEU A 252 -5.63 -13.09 -3.64
CA LEU A 252 -5.94 -13.09 -5.08
C LEU A 252 -7.19 -13.92 -5.38
N LYS A 253 -7.34 -15.06 -4.70
CA LYS A 253 -8.54 -15.90 -4.81
C LYS A 253 -9.80 -15.14 -4.38
N ARG A 254 -9.74 -14.45 -3.23
CA ARG A 254 -10.86 -13.65 -2.72
C ARG A 254 -11.21 -12.48 -3.65
N GLN A 255 -10.21 -11.79 -4.18
CA GLN A 255 -10.42 -10.69 -5.13
C GLN A 255 -11.08 -11.17 -6.42
N HIS A 256 -10.70 -12.34 -6.93
CA HIS A 256 -11.35 -12.95 -8.09
C HIS A 256 -12.83 -13.28 -7.83
N GLU A 257 -13.13 -13.92 -6.69
CA GLU A 257 -14.50 -14.27 -6.29
C GLU A 257 -15.38 -13.02 -6.15
N LEU A 258 -14.85 -11.95 -5.54
CA LEU A 258 -15.55 -10.66 -5.41
C LEU A 258 -15.81 -10.01 -6.77
N LYS A 259 -14.83 -10.04 -7.69
CA LYS A 259 -14.99 -9.49 -9.03
C LYS A 259 -16.08 -10.25 -9.81
N VAL A 260 -16.11 -11.58 -9.73
CA VAL A 260 -17.15 -12.39 -10.36
C VAL A 260 -18.53 -12.09 -9.78
N ALA A 261 -18.65 -11.96 -8.46
CA ALA A 261 -19.91 -11.60 -7.81
C ALA A 261 -20.40 -10.20 -8.23
N GLU A 262 -19.48 -9.23 -8.31
CA GLU A 262 -19.81 -7.86 -8.71
C GLU A 262 -20.26 -7.77 -10.16
N LEU A 263 -19.58 -8.47 -11.08
CA LEU A 263 -20.00 -8.52 -12.48
C LEU A 263 -21.39 -9.13 -12.66
N LYS A 264 -21.75 -10.15 -11.86
CA LYS A 264 -23.10 -10.71 -11.84
C LYS A 264 -24.14 -9.68 -11.37
N ARG A 265 -23.84 -8.97 -10.27
CA ARG A 265 -24.72 -7.92 -9.71
C ARG A 265 -24.95 -6.79 -10.72
N LEU A 266 -23.90 -6.34 -11.41
CA LEU A 266 -23.99 -5.30 -12.45
C LEU A 266 -24.86 -5.76 -13.62
N ALA A 267 -24.67 -6.99 -14.11
CA ALA A 267 -25.47 -7.55 -15.19
C ALA A 267 -26.97 -7.70 -14.84
N GLU A 268 -27.28 -7.99 -13.57
CA GLU A 268 -28.67 -8.04 -13.07
C GLU A 268 -29.32 -6.65 -13.01
N LEU A 269 -28.56 -5.63 -12.59
CA LEU A 269 -29.04 -4.24 -12.55
C LEU A 269 -29.31 -3.68 -13.95
N GLU A 270 -28.43 -3.97 -14.92
CA GLU A 270 -28.65 -3.60 -16.32
C GLU A 270 -29.91 -4.23 -16.90
N LYS A 271 -30.12 -5.53 -16.64
CA LYS A 271 -31.35 -6.25 -17.04
C LYS A 271 -32.61 -5.69 -16.37
N GLY A 272 -32.47 -5.12 -15.17
CA GLY A 272 -33.53 -4.48 -14.40
C GLY A 272 -33.88 -3.06 -14.85
N GLY A 273 -33.21 -2.52 -15.89
CA GLY A 273 -33.49 -1.17 -16.41
C GLY A 273 -32.92 -0.02 -15.57
N ALA A 274 -32.08 -0.32 -14.58
CA ALA A 274 -31.25 0.71 -13.95
C ALA A 274 -30.14 1.07 -14.95
N GLY A 275 -30.28 2.20 -15.64
CA GLY A 275 -29.29 2.65 -16.63
C GLY A 275 -27.92 2.82 -15.99
N ILE A 276 -27.03 1.86 -16.20
CA ILE A 276 -25.61 1.96 -15.90
C ILE A 276 -24.90 2.06 -17.24
N ASP A 277 -24.20 3.16 -17.49
CA ASP A 277 -23.28 3.32 -18.62
C ASP A 277 -22.00 2.48 -18.31
N ALA A 278 -22.13 1.15 -18.25
CA ALA A 278 -21.01 0.26 -17.99
C ALA A 278 -20.23 0.01 -19.29
N GLN A 279 -19.48 1.01 -19.76
CA GLN A 279 -18.40 0.74 -20.71
C GLN A 279 -17.24 0.07 -19.98
N VAL A 280 -17.39 -1.22 -19.64
CA VAL A 280 -16.25 -2.05 -19.24
C VAL A 280 -15.44 -2.32 -20.50
N LYS A 281 -14.47 -1.45 -20.80
CA LYS A 281 -13.48 -1.74 -21.82
C LYS A 281 -12.48 -2.75 -21.25
N GLU A 282 -12.55 -3.99 -21.71
CA GLU A 282 -11.41 -4.91 -21.64
C GLU A 282 -10.25 -4.27 -22.41
N VAL A 283 -9.32 -3.64 -21.69
CA VAL A 283 -8.02 -3.32 -22.27
C VAL A 283 -7.18 -4.58 -22.13
N GLY A 284 -7.10 -5.34 -23.21
CA GLY A 284 -6.21 -6.49 -23.33
C GLY A 284 -4.77 -6.04 -23.06
N ILE A 285 -4.16 -6.58 -22.03
CA ILE A 285 -2.72 -6.53 -21.83
C ILE A 285 -2.20 -7.88 -22.29
N THR A 286 -1.58 -7.90 -23.47
CA THR A 286 -0.71 -9.01 -23.88
C THR A 286 0.42 -9.13 -22.87
N ALA A 287 0.69 -10.39 -22.49
CA ALA A 287 1.73 -10.81 -21.55
C ALA A 287 3.13 -10.27 -21.89
#